data_AF-A0A7C3GHB1-F1
#
_entry.id   AF-A0A7C3GHB1-F1
#
_cell.length_a   1.000
_cell.length_b   1.000
_cell.length_c   1.000
_cell.angle_alpha   90.00
_cell.angle_beta   90.00
_cell.angle_gamma   90.00
#
_symmetry.space_group_name_H-M   'P 1'
#
loop_
_entity.id
_entity.type
_entity.pdbx_description
1 polymer ?
#
loop_
_entity_poly.entity_id
_entity_poly.type
_entity_poly.pdbx_seq_one_letter_code
_entity_poly.pdbx_strand_id
1 'polypeptide(L)'
;MRFLPAHIFLLFLFPIFLFSQKIPIEYGKLSQEEKTIRSTELDTLANAIMLCDFGIINAKMDKITFTQHIRIKILNKNGIEEANFAIPIHKSEKIIGIKAQTLNIGEDEKV
;
A
#
# COMPACT_ATOMS: atom_id res chain seq x y z
N MET A 1 19.16 41.17 -30.09
CA MET A 1 19.17 39.70 -30.30
C MET A 1 18.56 39.03 -29.07
N ARG A 2 17.41 38.37 -29.22
CA ARG A 2 16.62 37.84 -28.10
C ARG A 2 17.20 36.48 -27.68
N PHE A 3 17.58 36.34 -26.41
CA PHE A 3 18.09 35.11 -25.76
C PHE A 3 17.01 34.01 -25.58
N LEU A 4 16.19 33.79 -26.60
CA LEU A 4 15.10 32.82 -26.60
C LEU A 4 15.52 31.33 -26.59
N PRO A 5 16.69 30.89 -27.13
CA PRO A 5 16.97 29.45 -27.26
C PRO A 5 17.37 28.77 -25.92
N ALA A 6 17.96 29.52 -24.98
CA ALA A 6 18.39 28.96 -23.69
C ALA A 6 17.20 28.52 -22.80
N HIS A 7 16.09 29.26 -22.86
CA HIS A 7 14.88 28.97 -22.09
C HIS A 7 14.15 27.73 -22.63
N ILE A 8 14.17 27.53 -23.96
CA ILE A 8 13.62 26.34 -24.62
C ILE A 8 14.45 25.10 -24.29
N PHE A 9 15.77 25.22 -24.23
CA PHE A 9 16.66 24.14 -23.81
C PHE A 9 16.44 23.73 -22.34
N LEU A 10 16.18 24.70 -21.45
CA LEU A 10 15.87 24.43 -20.05
C LEU A 10 14.54 23.67 -19.86
N LEU A 11 13.53 23.93 -20.69
CA LEU A 11 12.25 23.21 -20.68
C LEU A 11 12.40 21.72 -21.08
N PHE A 12 13.38 21.39 -21.92
CA PHE A 12 13.67 20.00 -22.31
C PHE A 12 14.35 19.17 -21.21
N LEU A 13 14.88 19.81 -20.15
CA LEU A 13 15.51 19.15 -19.00
C LEU A 13 14.51 18.90 -17.85
N PHE A 14 13.24 19.25 -17.99
CA PHE A 14 12.22 18.97 -16.96
C PHE A 14 11.84 17.48 -16.79
N PRO A 15 11.79 16.61 -17.83
CA PRO A 15 11.24 15.26 -17.69
C PRO A 15 12.14 14.31 -16.89
N ILE A 16 13.41 14.64 -16.65
CA ILE A 16 14.33 13.81 -15.82
C ILE A 16 13.97 13.82 -14.33
N PHE A 17 13.08 14.71 -13.88
CA PHE A 17 12.61 14.75 -12.49
C PHE A 17 11.29 14.01 -12.28
N LEU A 18 10.77 13.32 -13.30
CA LEU A 18 9.55 12.54 -13.17
C LEU A 18 9.86 11.20 -12.48
N PHE A 19 9.47 11.09 -11.21
CA PHE A 19 9.51 9.83 -10.46
C PHE A 19 8.12 9.19 -10.43
N SER A 20 8.07 7.85 -10.54
CA SER A 20 6.85 7.10 -10.26
C SER A 20 6.60 7.02 -8.75
N GLN A 21 5.33 6.81 -8.35
CA GLN A 21 4.98 6.56 -6.96
C GLN A 21 5.66 5.26 -6.49
N LYS A 22 6.33 5.34 -5.34
CA LYS A 22 6.89 4.14 -4.70
C LYS A 22 5.77 3.29 -4.14
N ILE A 23 6.00 1.98 -4.09
CA ILE A 23 5.12 1.06 -3.38
C ILE A 23 5.06 1.49 -1.91
N PRO A 24 3.87 1.72 -1.31
CA PRO A 24 3.76 2.27 0.03
C PRO A 24 4.37 1.38 1.12
N ILE A 25 4.20 0.06 1.00
CA ILE A 25 4.69 -0.92 1.96
C ILE A 25 5.20 -2.21 1.28
N GLU A 26 6.19 -2.85 1.87
CA GLU A 26 6.69 -4.15 1.42
C GLU A 26 6.05 -5.28 2.23
N TYR A 27 5.67 -6.36 1.54
CA TYR A 27 5.15 -7.57 2.19
C TYR A 27 6.19 -8.15 3.15
N GLY A 28 5.78 -8.50 4.37
CA GLY A 28 6.71 -9.03 5.38
C GLY A 28 7.41 -7.99 6.25
N LYS A 29 7.51 -6.73 5.81
CA LYS A 29 8.27 -5.70 6.51
C LYS A 29 7.36 -4.73 7.24
N LEU A 30 7.62 -4.55 8.54
CA LEU A 30 6.98 -3.56 9.41
C LEU A 30 7.97 -2.44 9.73
N SER A 31 7.53 -1.19 9.57
CA SER A 31 8.26 -0.02 10.02
C SER A 31 8.17 0.13 11.55
N GLN A 32 9.06 0.92 12.14
CA GLN A 32 9.02 1.15 13.58
C GLN A 32 7.79 1.96 13.98
N GLU A 33 7.40 2.94 13.15
CA GLU A 33 6.20 3.75 13.32
C GLU A 33 4.95 2.86 13.29
N GLU A 34 4.86 1.93 12.34
CA GLU A 34 3.74 0.99 12.28
C GLU A 34 3.63 0.14 13.55
N LYS A 35 4.75 -0.26 14.17
CA LYS A 35 4.75 -1.06 15.40
C LYS A 35 4.25 -0.28 16.61
N THR A 36 4.56 1.01 16.71
CA THR A 36 4.24 1.84 17.88
C THR A 36 2.80 2.35 17.90
N ILE A 37 2.05 2.29 16.79
CA ILE A 37 0.65 2.72 16.77
C ILE A 37 -0.21 1.91 17.76
N ARG A 38 -0.83 2.57 18.73
CA ARG A 38 -1.76 1.96 19.70
C ARG A 38 -3.20 2.47 19.58
N SER A 39 -3.39 3.63 18.98
CA SER A 39 -4.68 4.28 18.71
C SER A 39 -4.51 5.25 17.53
N THR A 40 -5.62 5.79 17.03
CA THR A 40 -5.63 6.82 15.99
C THR A 40 -6.35 8.07 16.49
N GLU A 41 -5.92 9.25 16.03
CA GLU A 41 -6.57 10.52 16.35
C GLU A 41 -7.91 10.67 15.61
N LEU A 42 -8.09 9.97 14.49
CA LEU A 42 -9.34 9.98 13.72
C LEU A 42 -10.51 9.36 14.49
N ASP A 43 -10.21 8.29 15.23
CA ASP A 43 -11.17 7.56 16.08
C ASP A 43 -10.41 6.85 17.22
N THR A 44 -10.49 7.41 18.42
CA THR A 44 -9.80 6.88 19.60
C THR A 44 -10.40 5.56 20.10
N LEU A 45 -11.59 5.18 19.64
CA LEU A 45 -12.28 3.93 19.99
C LEU A 45 -12.10 2.84 18.93
N ALA A 46 -11.37 3.12 17.84
CA ALA A 46 -11.13 2.15 16.79
C ALA A 46 -10.44 0.88 17.32
N ASN A 47 -10.99 -0.29 16.96
CA ASN A 47 -10.43 -1.59 17.38
C ASN A 47 -9.35 -2.12 16.43
N ALA A 48 -9.31 -1.59 15.20
CA ALA A 48 -8.31 -1.85 14.18
C ALA A 48 -8.14 -0.62 13.29
N ILE A 49 -7.03 -0.55 12.56
CA ILE A 49 -6.75 0.52 11.60
C ILE A 49 -6.23 -0.06 10.30
N MET A 50 -6.64 0.54 9.18
CA MET A 50 -6.08 0.25 7.87
C MET A 50 -4.77 1.02 7.72
N LEU A 51 -3.64 0.30 7.77
CA LEU A 51 -2.32 0.90 7.55
C LEU A 51 -2.06 1.15 6.06
N CYS A 52 -2.60 0.28 5.21
CA CYS A 52 -2.43 0.39 3.78
C CYS A 52 -3.51 -0.39 3.03
N ASP A 53 -4.03 0.20 1.95
CA ASP A 53 -4.80 -0.46 0.90
C ASP A 53 -4.41 0.17 -0.43
N PHE A 54 -3.69 -0.59 -1.25
CA PHE A 54 -3.32 -0.15 -2.60
C PHE A 54 -3.39 -1.30 -3.59
N GLY A 55 -3.61 -0.94 -4.85
CA GLY A 55 -3.69 -1.87 -5.96
C GLY A 55 -2.80 -1.47 -7.12
N ILE A 56 -2.23 -2.47 -7.79
CA ILE A 56 -1.46 -2.29 -9.03
C ILE A 56 -2.21 -3.01 -10.14
N ILE A 57 -2.54 -2.27 -11.20
CA ILE A 57 -3.13 -2.81 -12.43
C ILE A 57 -2.02 -2.99 -13.45
N ASN A 58 -1.84 -4.21 -13.92
CA ASN A 58 -0.98 -4.54 -15.05
C ASN A 58 -1.86 -4.95 -16.22
N ALA A 59 -2.06 -4.02 -17.16
CA ALA A 59 -2.77 -4.28 -18.41
C ALA A 59 -1.79 -4.77 -19.48
N LYS A 60 -2.02 -5.98 -19.96
CA LYS A 60 -1.43 -6.54 -21.19
C LYS A 60 -2.53 -6.64 -22.25
N MET A 61 -2.11 -6.83 -23.50
CA MET A 61 -3.01 -6.81 -24.67
C MET A 61 -4.21 -7.78 -24.56
N ASP A 62 -4.03 -8.90 -23.87
CA ASP A 62 -4.99 -9.99 -23.72
C ASP A 62 -5.45 -10.25 -22.27
N LYS A 63 -4.84 -9.58 -21.30
CA LYS A 63 -5.06 -9.86 -19.87
C LYS A 63 -4.83 -8.63 -19.02
N ILE A 64 -5.73 -8.43 -18.05
CA ILE A 64 -5.54 -7.49 -16.95
C ILE A 64 -5.22 -8.29 -15.69
N THR A 65 -4.17 -7.89 -14.96
CA THR A 65 -3.86 -8.44 -13.64
C THR A 65 -3.98 -7.32 -12.61
N PHE A 66 -4.88 -7.50 -11.65
CA PHE A 66 -5.00 -6.63 -10.48
C PHE A 66 -4.35 -7.31 -9.29
N THR A 67 -3.37 -6.63 -8.68
CA THR A 67 -2.73 -7.07 -7.44
C THR A 67 -3.04 -6.05 -6.36
N GLN A 68 -3.77 -6.47 -5.32
CA GLN A 68 -4.06 -5.65 -4.17
C GLN A 68 -3.18 -6.07 -2.98
N HIS A 69 -2.78 -5.10 -2.17
CA HIS A 69 -2.13 -5.33 -0.89
C HIS A 69 -2.85 -4.53 0.18
N ILE A 70 -3.35 -5.26 1.18
CA ILE A 70 -4.04 -4.69 2.34
C ILE A 70 -3.23 -5.03 3.58
N ARG A 71 -3.06 -4.04 4.47
CA ARG A 71 -2.50 -4.22 5.81
C ARG A 71 -3.41 -3.57 6.83
N ILE A 72 -3.90 -4.37 7.76
CA ILE A 72 -4.70 -3.93 8.88
C ILE A 72 -3.89 -4.18 10.16
N LYS A 73 -3.85 -3.20 11.04
CA LYS A 73 -3.33 -3.38 12.40
C LYS A 73 -4.49 -3.53 13.37
N ILE A 74 -4.55 -4.68 14.03
CA ILE A 74 -5.48 -4.93 15.13
C ILE A 74 -4.95 -4.23 16.39
N LEU A 75 -5.71 -3.31 16.95
CA LEU A 75 -5.31 -2.53 18.13
C LEU A 75 -5.70 -3.24 19.43
N ASN A 76 -6.81 -3.98 19.43
CA ASN A 76 -7.29 -4.72 20.58
C ASN A 76 -8.11 -5.95 20.17
N LYS A 77 -8.52 -6.76 21.16
CA LYS A 77 -9.24 -8.03 20.94
C LYS A 77 -10.58 -7.87 20.21
N ASN A 78 -11.24 -6.73 20.33
CA ASN A 78 -12.53 -6.49 19.66
C ASN A 78 -12.37 -6.27 18.15
N GLY A 79 -11.15 -6.05 17.66
CA GLY A 79 -10.84 -5.84 16.24
C GLY A 79 -10.50 -7.12 15.48
N ILE A 80 -10.44 -8.29 16.14
CA ILE A 80 -9.99 -9.54 15.51
C ILE A 80 -10.81 -9.88 14.24
N GLU A 81 -12.11 -9.62 14.26
CA GLU A 81 -13.00 -9.87 13.12
C GLU A 81 -12.65 -9.02 11.89
N GLU A 82 -11.98 -7.88 12.04
CA GLU A 82 -11.52 -7.04 10.92
C GLU A 82 -10.42 -7.72 10.09
N ALA A 83 -9.82 -8.81 10.60
CA ALA A 83 -8.88 -9.63 9.84
C ALA A 83 -9.56 -10.63 8.89
N ASN A 84 -10.89 -10.83 9.02
CA ASN A 84 -11.66 -11.64 8.09
C ASN A 84 -11.88 -10.86 6.80
N PHE A 85 -11.55 -11.46 5.65
CA PHE A 85 -11.71 -10.80 4.36
C PHE A 85 -12.35 -11.75 3.33
N ALA A 86 -13.12 -11.15 2.42
CA ALA A 86 -13.69 -11.83 1.27
C ALA A 86 -13.14 -11.18 0.00
N ILE A 87 -12.73 -12.02 -0.97
CA ILE A 87 -12.32 -11.53 -2.30
C ILE A 87 -13.53 -11.64 -3.21
N PRO A 88 -14.18 -10.53 -3.60
CA PRO A 88 -15.21 -10.57 -4.63
C PRO A 88 -14.55 -10.95 -5.96
N ILE A 89 -15.10 -11.95 -6.64
CA ILE A 89 -14.59 -12.42 -7.93
C ILE A 89 -15.74 -12.57 -8.92
N HIS A 90 -15.55 -12.03 -10.12
CA HIS A 90 -16.47 -12.27 -11.23
C HIS A 90 -16.24 -13.65 -11.85
N LYS A 91 -17.27 -14.23 -12.49
CA LYS A 91 -17.20 -15.59 -13.09
C LYS A 91 -16.10 -15.75 -14.15
N SER A 92 -15.70 -14.65 -14.80
CA SER A 92 -14.65 -14.63 -15.83
C SER A 92 -13.25 -14.36 -15.27
N GLU A 93 -13.12 -14.14 -13.96
CA GLU A 93 -11.86 -13.83 -13.31
C GLU A 93 -11.27 -15.07 -12.65
N LYS A 94 -9.97 -15.02 -12.37
CA LYS A 94 -9.26 -16.08 -11.66
C LYS A 94 -8.37 -15.46 -10.59
N ILE A 95 -8.51 -15.95 -9.36
CA ILE A 95 -7.59 -15.60 -8.28
C ILE A 95 -6.29 -16.39 -8.44
N ILE A 96 -5.17 -15.68 -8.36
CA ILE A 96 -3.82 -16.25 -8.37
C ILE A 96 -2.97 -15.52 -7.33
N GLY A 97 -1.97 -16.20 -6.77
CA GLY A 97 -0.92 -15.55 -5.97
C GLY A 97 -1.39 -15.00 -4.62
N ILE A 98 -2.34 -15.65 -3.95
CA ILE A 98 -2.75 -15.28 -2.58
C ILE A 98 -1.56 -15.46 -1.62
N LYS A 99 -1.25 -14.41 -0.88
CA LYS A 99 -0.33 -14.44 0.26
C LYS A 99 -1.00 -13.73 1.43
N ALA A 100 -0.96 -14.34 2.60
CA ALA A 100 -1.49 -13.77 3.82
C ALA A 100 -0.56 -14.16 4.98
N GLN A 101 -0.44 -13.27 5.95
CA GLN A 101 0.32 -13.50 7.17
C GLN A 101 -0.20 -12.62 8.29
N THR A 102 -0.05 -13.11 9.52
CA THR A 102 -0.25 -12.31 10.73
C THR A 102 1.11 -12.11 11.37
N LEU A 103 1.42 -10.86 11.70
CA LEU A 103 2.66 -10.47 12.36
C LEU A 103 2.32 -10.03 13.79
N ASN A 104 2.74 -10.82 14.77
CA ASN A 104 2.53 -10.51 16.19
C ASN A 104 3.74 -9.75 16.71
N ILE A 105 3.51 -8.62 17.37
CA ILE A 105 4.59 -7.80 17.93
C ILE A 105 4.80 -8.21 19.39
N GLY A 106 5.97 -8.78 19.70
CA GLY A 106 6.38 -9.14 21.05
C GLY A 106 6.69 -7.93 21.92
N GLU A 107 6.89 -8.15 23.22
CA GLU A 107 7.26 -7.10 24.18
C GLU A 107 8.60 -6.42 23.84
N ASP A 108 9.48 -7.13 23.15
CA ASP A 108 10.77 -6.64 22.65
C ASP A 108 10.68 -5.97 21.27
N GLU A 109 9.46 -5.64 20.82
CA GLU A 109 9.14 -5.03 19.52
C GLU A 109 9.61 -5.85 18.30
N LYS A 110 9.93 -7.13 18.53
CA LYS A 110 10.22 -8.09 17.47
C LYS A 110 8.93 -8.72 16.94
N VAL A 111 9.03 -9.21 15.71
CA VAL A 111 7.96 -9.82 14.92
C VAL A 111 8.24 -11.29 14.76
#